data_AF-A0A3D1CZX7-F1
#
_entry.id   AF-A0A3D1CZX7-F1
#
_cell.length_a   1.000
_cell.length_b   1.000
_cell.length_c   1.000
_cell.angle_alpha   90.00
_cell.angle_beta   90.00
_cell.angle_gamma   90.00
#
_symmetry.space_group_name_H-M   'P 1'
#
loop_
_entity.id
_entity.type
_entity.pdbx_description
1 polymer ?
#
loop_
_entity_poly.entity_id
_entity_poly.type
_entity_poly.pdbx_seq_one_letter_code
_entity_poly.pdbx_strand_id
1 'polypeptide(L)'
;MYVISMREFRANQSKYLGLVKNGEEVILKSRDNGSFALKPVTEFTTLIPKEYILEPDNDLKRAITGEQLLERLIPRVEKLFDK
;
A
#
# COMPACT_ATOMS: atom_id res chain seq x y z
N MET A 1 -4.53 -0.55 -16.92
CA MET A 1 -4.58 0.79 -16.27
C MET A 1 -5.24 1.80 -17.21
N TYR A 2 -6.36 2.39 -16.80
CA TYR A 2 -7.08 3.44 -17.51
C TYR A 2 -6.89 4.79 -16.81
N VAL A 3 -6.56 5.84 -17.57
CA VAL A 3 -6.46 7.21 -17.04
C VAL A 3 -7.56 8.05 -17.67
N ILE A 4 -8.56 8.44 -16.87
CA ILE A 4 -9.77 9.09 -17.36
C ILE A 4 -9.95 10.47 -16.76
N SER A 5 -10.66 11.34 -17.47
CA SER A 5 -11.04 12.65 -16.92
C SER A 5 -12.26 12.55 -16.01
N MET A 6 -12.42 13.54 -15.12
CA MET A 6 -13.66 13.67 -14.34
C MET A 6 -14.93 13.79 -15.19
N ARG A 7 -14.83 14.40 -16.39
CA ARG A 7 -15.98 14.52 -17.31
C ARG A 7 -16.39 13.15 -17.85
N GLU A 8 -15.41 12.37 -18.28
CA GLU A 8 -15.61 11.03 -18.84
C GLU A 8 -16.18 10.06 -17.79
N PHE A 9 -15.65 10.11 -16.56
CA PHE A 9 -16.15 9.32 -15.44
C PHE A 9 -17.62 9.62 -15.15
N ARG A 10 -18.00 10.91 -15.07
CA ARG A 10 -19.40 11.30 -14.82
C ARG A 10 -20.36 10.77 -15.88
N ALA A 11 -19.94 10.75 -17.14
CA ALA A 11 -20.76 10.25 -18.24
C ALA A 11 -20.87 8.71 -18.27
N ASN A 12 -19.91 7.97 -17.69
CA ASN A 12 -19.84 6.51 -17.80
C ASN A 12 -19.52 5.80 -16.46
N GLN A 13 -20.10 6.25 -15.35
CA GLN A 13 -19.72 5.77 -14.00
C GLN A 13 -19.79 4.24 -13.87
N SER A 14 -20.91 3.62 -14.27
CA SER A 14 -21.12 2.17 -14.14
C SER A 14 -20.08 1.35 -14.92
N LYS A 15 -19.63 1.84 -16.07
CA LYS A 15 -18.57 1.19 -16.87
C LYS A 15 -17.27 1.12 -16.09
N TYR A 16 -16.81 2.26 -15.55
CA TYR A 16 -15.54 2.30 -14.83
C TYR A 16 -15.60 1.59 -13.48
N LEU A 17 -16.72 1.64 -12.77
CA LEU A 17 -16.92 0.84 -11.56
C LEU A 17 -16.91 -0.67 -11.88
N GLY A 18 -17.50 -1.08 -13.01
CA GLY A 18 -17.46 -2.45 -13.50
C GLY A 18 -16.04 -2.92 -13.83
N LEU A 19 -15.25 -2.09 -14.50
CA LEU A 19 -13.83 -2.36 -14.77
C LEU A 19 -13.05 -2.57 -13.47
N VAL A 20 -13.21 -1.65 -12.51
CA VAL A 20 -12.53 -1.73 -11.20
C VAL A 20 -12.95 -2.96 -10.41
N LYS A 21 -14.24 -3.32 -10.44
CA LYS A 21 -14.75 -4.56 -9.84
C LYS A 21 -14.10 -5.81 -10.45
N ASN A 22 -13.76 -5.77 -11.74
CA ASN A 22 -13.12 -6.88 -12.44
C ASN A 22 -11.58 -6.89 -12.30
N GLY A 23 -11.02 -6.02 -11.46
CA GLY A 23 -9.58 -5.97 -11.17
C GLY A 23 -8.78 -4.97 -12.03
N GLU A 24 -9.44 -4.20 -12.90
CA GLU A 24 -8.74 -3.18 -13.70
C GLU A 24 -8.42 -1.95 -12.86
N GLU A 25 -7.22 -1.41 -13.05
CA GLU A 25 -6.81 -0.16 -12.42
C GLU A 25 -7.35 1.05 -13.19
N VAL A 26 -8.05 1.95 -12.49
CA VAL A 26 -8.55 3.20 -13.07
C VAL A 26 -8.09 4.40 -12.24
N ILE A 27 -7.39 5.33 -12.89
CA ILE A 27 -6.96 6.61 -12.34
C ILE A 27 -7.83 7.72 -12.94
N LEU A 28 -8.39 8.53 -12.07
CA LEU A 28 -9.24 9.66 -12.41
C LEU A 28 -8.46 10.96 -12.21
N LYS A 29 -8.33 11.74 -13.29
CA LYS A 29 -7.68 13.05 -13.27
C LYS A 29 -8.73 14.16 -13.21
N SER A 30 -8.70 14.92 -12.12
CA SER A 30 -9.37 16.21 -11.98
C SER A 30 -8.38 17.34 -12.22
N ARG A 31 -8.79 18.37 -12.96
CA ARG A 31 -7.94 19.55 -13.19
C ARG A 31 -7.74 20.34 -11.89
N ASP A 32 -8.79 20.44 -11.07
CA ASP A 32 -8.82 21.29 -9.88
C ASP A 32 -8.52 20.54 -8.58
N ASN A 33 -8.79 19.22 -8.56
CA ASN A 33 -8.72 18.41 -7.33
C ASN A 33 -7.60 17.35 -7.34
N GLY A 34 -6.75 17.34 -8.37
CA GLY A 34 -5.68 16.36 -8.50
C GLY A 34 -6.13 15.00 -9.04
N SER A 35 -5.40 13.94 -8.71
CA SER A 35 -5.61 12.59 -9.24
C SER A 35 -6.08 11.63 -8.16
N PHE A 36 -7.02 10.76 -8.51
CA PHE A 36 -7.64 9.78 -7.61
C PHE A 36 -7.54 8.39 -8.21
N ALA A 37 -7.31 7.38 -7.38
CA ALA A 37 -7.42 5.98 -7.79
C ALA A 37 -8.81 5.45 -7.42
N LEU A 38 -9.48 4.79 -8.35
CA LEU A 38 -10.70 4.04 -8.05
C LEU A 38 -10.29 2.61 -7.65
N LYS A 39 -10.69 2.20 -6.45
CA LYS A 39 -10.50 0.85 -5.94
C LYS A 39 -11.79 0.32 -5.32
N PRO A 40 -12.12 -0.97 -5.49
CA PRO A 40 -13.24 -1.55 -4.78
C PRO A 40 -12.89 -1.62 -3.29
N VAL A 41 -13.88 -1.37 -2.44
CA VAL A 41 -13.75 -1.62 -1.01
C VAL A 41 -14.10 -3.08 -0.76
N THR A 42 -13.15 -3.83 -0.23
CA THR A 42 -13.29 -5.22 0.19
C THR A 42 -12.96 -5.34 1.67
N GLU A 43 -13.17 -6.51 2.26
CA GLU A 43 -12.74 -6.83 3.63
C GLU A 43 -11.23 -6.68 3.86
N PHE A 44 -10.42 -6.71 2.80
CA PHE A 44 -8.97 -6.50 2.85
C PHE A 44 -8.57 -5.05 2.53
N THR A 45 -9.52 -4.19 2.13
CA THR A 45 -9.22 -2.79 1.82
C THR A 45 -8.92 -2.04 3.11
N THR A 46 -7.64 -1.73 3.30
CA THR A 46 -7.19 -0.92 4.44
C THR A 46 -7.10 0.54 4.02
N LEU A 47 -7.93 1.39 4.61
CA LEU A 47 -7.77 2.84 4.54
C LEU A 47 -7.04 3.28 5.79
N ILE A 48 -5.73 3.54 5.67
CA ILE A 48 -4.91 4.05 6.77
C ILE A 48 -4.94 5.58 6.70
N PRO A 49 -5.53 6.29 7.68
CA PRO A 49 -5.43 7.73 7.73
C PRO A 49 -3.96 8.15 7.83
N LYS A 50 -3.60 9.28 7.19
CA LYS A 50 -2.21 9.69 7.08
C LYS A 50 -1.52 9.86 8.44
N GLU A 51 -2.26 10.26 9.48
CA GLU A 51 -1.74 10.38 10.85
C GLU A 51 -1.22 9.05 11.46
N TYR A 52 -1.69 7.90 10.97
CA TYR A 52 -1.22 6.57 11.38
C TYR A 52 -0.11 6.03 10.48
N ILE A 53 0.17 6.70 9.37
CA ILE A 53 1.37 6.43 8.56
C ILE A 53 2.52 7.11 9.31
N LEU A 54 3.24 6.31 10.11
CA LEU A 54 4.47 6.77 10.74
C LEU A 54 5.37 7.35 9.64
N GLU A 55 5.86 8.57 9.84
CA GLU A 55 6.99 9.04 9.05
C GLU A 55 8.14 8.04 9.23
N PRO A 56 8.99 7.82 8.20
CA PRO A 56 10.15 6.96 8.34
C PRO A 56 10.96 7.40 9.57
N ASP A 57 10.82 6.65 10.66
CA ASP A 57 11.44 7.02 11.92
C ASP A 57 12.96 7.02 11.72
N ASN A 58 13.67 7.97 12.35
CA ASN A 58 15.12 7.91 12.42
C ASN A 58 15.61 6.57 13.00
N ASP A 59 14.75 5.82 13.69
CA ASP A 59 14.99 4.44 14.16
C ASP A 59 15.22 3.45 13.02
N LEU A 60 14.63 3.66 11.84
CA LEU A 60 14.94 2.85 10.66
C LEU A 60 16.39 3.06 10.18
N LYS A 61 17.01 4.21 10.48
CA LYS A 61 18.45 4.41 10.23
C LYS A 61 19.34 3.55 11.15
N ARG A 62 18.79 3.13 12.28
CA ARG A 62 19.44 2.25 13.27
C ARG A 62 19.06 0.78 13.08
N ALA A 63 18.16 0.49 12.14
CA ALA A 63 17.75 -0.88 11.85
C ALA A 63 18.96 -1.67 11.31
N ILE A 64 19.11 -2.89 11.82
CA ILE A 64 20.06 -3.86 11.29
C ILE A 64 19.42 -4.62 10.13
N THR A 65 20.24 -5.12 9.20
CA THR A 65 19.72 -5.95 8.10
C THR A 65 19.24 -7.31 8.62
N GLY A 66 18.48 -8.04 7.80
CA GLY A 66 18.04 -9.39 8.14
C GLY A 66 19.21 -10.34 8.41
N GLU A 67 20.29 -10.22 7.65
CA GLU A 67 21.52 -11.01 7.81
C GLU A 67 22.19 -10.72 9.16
N GLN A 68 22.33 -9.44 9.52
CA GLN A 68 22.91 -9.03 10.80
C GLN A 68 22.07 -9.48 11.99
N LEU A 69 20.75 -9.56 11.84
CA LEU A 69 19.87 -10.13 12.86
C LEU A 69 20.14 -11.62 13.04
N LEU A 70 20.24 -12.38 11.94
CA LEU A 70 20.50 -13.82 11.97
C LEU A 70 21.86 -14.14 12.62
N GLU A 71 22.92 -13.42 12.25
CA GLU A 71 24.25 -13.54 12.86
C GLU A 71 24.22 -13.35 14.39
N ARG A 72 23.36 -12.45 14.89
CA ARG A 72 23.21 -12.21 16.33
C ARG A 72 22.36 -13.26 17.04
N LEU A 73 21.36 -13.82 16.37
CA LEU A 73 20.39 -14.72 16.98
C LEU A 73 20.86 -16.17 17.00
N ILE A 74 21.47 -16.67 15.92
CA ILE A 74 21.86 -18.07 15.78
C ILE A 74 22.72 -18.55 16.97
N PRO A 75 23.81 -17.86 17.37
CA PRO A 75 24.65 -18.33 18.48
C PRO A 75 23.92 -18.34 19.84
N ARG A 76 22.94 -17.45 20.01
CA ARG A 76 22.13 -17.38 21.24
C ARG A 76 21.14 -18.53 21.31
N VAL A 77 20.56 -18.90 20.17
CA VAL A 77 19.66 -20.04 20.05
C VAL A 77 20.43 -21.34 20.29
N GLU A 78 21.60 -21.52 19.66
CA GLU A 78 22.47 -22.69 19.87
C GLU A 78 22.81 -22.87 21.37
N LYS A 79 23.20 -21.77 22.04
CA LYS A 79 23.50 -21.78 23.48
C LYS A 79 22.29 -22.15 24.36
N LEU A 80 21.06 -21.96 23.90
CA LEU A 80 19.85 -22.40 24.63
C LEU A 80 19.64 -23.91 24.54
N PHE A 81 20.18 -24.56 23.50
CA PHE A 81 20.05 -25.99 23.25
C PHE A 81 21.28 -26.81 23.67
N ASP A 82 22.43 -26.19 23.93
CA ASP A 82 23.64 -26.80 24.51
C ASP A 82 23.51 -27.14 26.03
N LYS A 83 22.36 -27.68 26.46
CA LYS A 83 22.18 -28.21 27.82
C LYS A 83 22.81 -29.59 27.99
#